data_AF-A0A2D6K5X0-F1
#
_entry.id   AF-A0A2D6K5X0-F1
#
_cell.length_a   1.000
_cell.length_b   1.000
_cell.length_c   1.000
_cell.angle_alpha   90.00
_cell.angle_beta   90.00
_cell.angle_gamma   90.00
#
_symmetry.space_group_name_H-M   'P 1'
#
loop_
_entity.id
_entity.type
_entity.pdbx_description
1 polymer ?
#
loop_
_entity_poly.entity_id
_entity_poly.type
_entity_poly.pdbx_seq_one_letter_code
_entity_poly.pdbx_strand_id
1 'polypeptide(L)'
;MAQVHAEELAKKQREISIAEFFEKNRHLLGFDNPRKALLTTIKEAVDNSLDACEEARILPEIQIEIIQLSESKFRVVVEDNGPGVVKAQVPKIFAKLLYGSKFHKMAQSRGQQGIGISAAALYGQLTTGKGISILTKIGENTPATSVVLKINTSNNKPEIVEDKEEDWPGKKTGVRIELDLEGSYIKGKQSVDEYIKQTAVVNPHCTIIYTNPDANQFVFARVTDDLPVEAKEIKPHPYGVELGMLLKMATWTTAKTLQQFLTSDFTRVSARVAKQICEEAALLPKMRPKRITREHAEKLMEGIKKTKIIAPPTDCLSPIGEELLEKGLRKEINAEFYCSNSRKATVYRGNPFMIEAALAYGGEQDGDKSIRIMRFANRVPLLYQQSACGITNAVQKTIWRQYGLQQSRNSIPVGPLTLVVHMSSVWVPFTSESKEALAHYTEILKEVKLAISECGRKLGMFIRKKKRIQAEGQKRSYIEKYIPHVAEALVELIGLTKIDGKKIEDDLGVILEHTRGELEEIKIDNPEYDAEFAKIGKVEKNSVEKSEVEKSEKSKKVKQMTLG
;
A
#
# COMPACT_ATOMS: atom_id res chain seq x y z
N MET A 1 -34.01 -0.31 49.31
CA MET A 1 -33.15 0.10 48.17
C MET A 1 -32.92 1.59 48.30
N ALA A 2 -31.68 2.02 48.56
CA ALA A 2 -31.37 3.45 48.71
C ALA A 2 -31.55 4.16 47.35
N GLN A 3 -32.34 5.24 47.36
CA GLN A 3 -32.58 6.08 46.20
C GLN A 3 -31.28 6.84 45.88
N VAL A 4 -30.55 6.37 44.88
CA VAL A 4 -29.32 7.04 44.45
C VAL A 4 -29.72 8.36 43.78
N HIS A 5 -29.43 9.50 44.42
CA HIS A 5 -29.76 10.82 43.90
C HIS A 5 -28.92 11.15 42.66
N ALA A 6 -29.53 11.81 41.68
CA ALA A 6 -28.87 12.19 40.42
C ALA A 6 -27.58 13.01 40.64
N GLU A 7 -27.51 13.80 41.72
CA GLU A 7 -26.33 14.58 42.12
C GLU A 7 -25.16 13.70 42.58
N GLU A 8 -25.43 12.56 43.21
CA GLU A 8 -24.40 11.59 43.59
C GLU A 8 -23.89 10.80 42.39
N LEU A 9 -24.76 10.52 41.41
CA LEU A 9 -24.37 9.95 40.12
C LEU A 9 -23.54 10.96 39.30
N ALA A 10 -23.87 12.25 39.35
CA ALA A 10 -23.13 13.30 38.67
C ALA A 10 -21.69 13.45 39.22
N LYS A 11 -21.49 13.35 40.54
CA LYS A 11 -20.15 13.35 41.16
C LYS A 11 -19.24 12.19 40.72
N LYS A 12 -19.81 11.10 40.18
CA LYS A 12 -19.06 9.96 39.64
C LYS A 12 -18.66 10.15 38.18
N GLN A 13 -19.18 11.16 37.49
CA GLN A 13 -18.77 11.47 36.11
C GLN A 13 -17.34 11.99 36.11
N ARG A 14 -16.48 11.41 35.27
CA ARG A 14 -15.08 11.81 35.10
C ARG A 14 -14.79 11.97 33.62
N GLU A 15 -14.07 13.03 33.29
CA GLU A 15 -13.46 13.19 31.96
C GLU A 15 -12.27 12.24 31.86
N ILE A 16 -12.13 11.57 30.73
CA ILE A 16 -10.98 10.71 30.43
C ILE A 16 -10.11 11.39 29.38
N SER A 17 -8.80 11.27 29.55
CA SER A 17 -7.87 11.78 28.55
C SER A 17 -7.94 10.94 27.27
N ILE A 18 -7.51 11.52 26.14
CA ILE A 18 -7.40 10.78 24.86
C ILE A 18 -6.46 9.58 24.99
N ALA A 19 -5.38 9.72 25.76
CA ALA A 19 -4.43 8.63 25.99
C ALA A 19 -5.06 7.51 26.81
N GLU A 20 -5.86 7.85 27.84
CA GLU A 20 -6.61 6.87 28.64
C GLU A 20 -7.69 6.18 27.82
N PHE A 21 -8.36 6.91 26.91
CA PHE A 21 -9.33 6.33 25.99
C PHE A 21 -8.68 5.27 25.10
N PHE A 22 -7.50 5.55 24.55
CA PHE A 22 -6.79 4.62 23.68
C PHE A 22 -6.12 3.45 24.43
N GLU A 23 -5.68 3.68 25.67
CA GLU A 23 -5.23 2.61 26.56
C GLU A 23 -6.33 1.55 26.77
N LYS A 24 -7.58 2.02 26.96
CA LYS A 24 -8.76 1.14 27.09
C LYS A 24 -9.22 0.57 25.74
N ASN A 25 -8.96 1.28 24.63
CA ASN A 25 -9.46 0.93 23.28
C ASN A 25 -8.34 0.73 22.26
N ARG A 26 -7.33 -0.09 22.60
CA ARG A 26 -6.14 -0.37 21.75
C ARG A 26 -6.48 -0.87 20.34
N HIS A 27 -7.59 -1.58 20.20
CA HIS A 27 -8.07 -2.08 18.91
C HIS A 27 -8.38 -0.96 17.89
N LEU A 28 -8.79 0.22 18.34
CA LEU A 28 -9.06 1.37 17.46
C LEU A 28 -7.79 1.91 16.78
N LEU A 29 -6.64 1.71 17.41
CA LEU A 29 -5.33 2.13 16.91
C LEU A 29 -4.63 1.06 16.06
N GLY A 30 -5.28 -0.08 15.80
CA GLY A 30 -4.67 -1.19 15.08
C GLY A 30 -3.82 -2.13 15.95
N PHE A 31 -3.83 -1.96 17.27
CA PHE A 31 -3.15 -2.84 18.23
C PHE A 31 -4.13 -3.85 18.85
N ASP A 32 -4.85 -4.57 17.99
CA ASP A 32 -5.87 -5.57 18.39
C ASP A 32 -5.25 -6.93 18.78
N ASN A 33 -4.14 -7.32 18.14
CA ASN A 33 -3.45 -8.58 18.37
C ASN A 33 -1.92 -8.43 18.20
N PRO A 34 -1.10 -9.31 18.82
CA PRO A 34 0.36 -9.17 18.80
C PRO A 34 1.00 -9.17 17.41
N ARG A 35 0.45 -9.93 16.44
CA ARG A 35 0.96 -9.95 15.06
C ARG A 35 0.76 -8.59 14.38
N LYS A 36 -0.44 -8.04 14.51
CA LYS A 36 -0.79 -6.74 13.92
C LYS A 36 -0.10 -5.59 14.65
N ALA A 37 0.10 -5.69 15.96
CA ALA A 37 0.83 -4.70 16.74
C ALA A 37 2.28 -4.49 16.25
N LEU A 38 2.99 -5.60 15.99
CA LEU A 38 4.35 -5.55 15.44
C LEU A 38 4.36 -4.89 14.05
N LEU A 39 3.46 -5.30 13.16
CA LEU A 39 3.34 -4.70 11.83
C LEU A 39 2.98 -3.21 11.89
N THR A 40 2.00 -2.83 12.72
CA THR A 40 1.50 -1.45 12.81
C THR A 40 2.61 -0.52 13.31
N THR A 41 3.42 -0.98 14.27
CA THR A 41 4.60 -0.24 14.74
C THR A 41 5.56 0.06 13.60
N ILE A 42 5.92 -0.97 12.83
CA ILE A 42 6.87 -0.83 11.71
C ILE A 42 6.28 0.06 10.61
N LYS A 43 5.00 -0.15 10.28
CA LYS A 43 4.26 0.66 9.31
C LYS A 43 4.33 2.14 9.66
N GLU A 44 3.95 2.51 10.89
CA GLU A 44 3.92 3.91 11.32
C GLU A 44 5.33 4.52 11.43
N ALA A 45 6.35 3.75 11.80
CA ALA A 45 7.73 4.23 11.82
C ALA A 45 8.26 4.49 10.40
N VAL A 46 8.12 3.52 9.50
CA VAL A 46 8.58 3.61 8.10
C VAL A 46 7.85 4.72 7.35
N ASP A 47 6.54 4.85 7.50
CA ASP A 47 5.74 5.89 6.84
C ASP A 47 6.17 7.29 7.28
N ASN A 48 6.50 7.49 8.56
CA ASN A 48 6.98 8.76 9.07
C ASN A 48 8.40 9.09 8.58
N SER A 49 9.29 8.10 8.52
CA SER A 49 10.63 8.26 7.94
C SER A 49 10.58 8.61 6.46
N LEU A 50 9.75 7.92 5.67
CA LEU A 50 9.54 8.24 4.24
C LEU A 50 9.01 9.65 4.04
N ASP A 51 7.97 10.04 4.79
CA ASP A 51 7.40 11.39 4.69
C ASP A 51 8.44 12.46 5.08
N ALA A 52 9.25 12.23 6.13
CA ALA A 52 10.28 13.18 6.57
C ALA A 52 11.41 13.37 5.55
N CYS A 53 11.89 12.28 4.94
CA CYS A 53 12.90 12.35 3.87
C CYS A 53 12.34 13.05 2.63
N GLU A 54 11.11 12.73 2.21
CA GLU A 54 10.48 13.35 1.04
C GLU A 54 10.23 14.85 1.23
N GLU A 55 9.76 15.28 2.41
CA GLU A 55 9.56 16.69 2.76
C GLU A 55 10.89 17.46 2.76
N ALA A 56 11.99 16.84 3.20
CA ALA A 56 13.33 17.42 3.18
C ALA A 56 14.04 17.29 1.82
N ARG A 57 13.39 16.69 0.81
CA ARG A 57 13.98 16.38 -0.50
C ARG A 57 15.27 15.54 -0.42
N ILE A 58 15.31 14.59 0.51
CA ILE A 58 16.39 13.62 0.70
C ILE A 58 15.94 12.26 0.14
N LEU A 59 16.79 11.58 -0.61
CA LEU A 59 16.50 10.21 -1.06
C LEU A 59 16.49 9.27 0.14
N PRO A 60 15.35 8.61 0.46
CA PRO A 60 15.23 7.88 1.71
C PRO A 60 16.11 6.62 1.75
N GLU A 61 16.86 6.48 2.84
CA GLU A 61 17.56 5.26 3.24
C GLU A 61 17.07 4.88 4.63
N ILE A 62 16.34 3.77 4.72
CA ILE A 62 15.67 3.34 5.94
C ILE A 62 16.23 1.99 6.36
N GLN A 63 16.78 1.92 7.56
CA GLN A 63 17.20 0.67 8.19
C GLN A 63 16.13 0.23 9.18
N ILE A 64 15.70 -1.02 9.06
CA ILE A 64 14.70 -1.66 9.90
C ILE A 64 15.32 -2.91 10.51
N GLU A 65 15.30 -3.03 11.82
CA GLU A 65 15.79 -4.21 12.53
C GLU A 65 14.75 -4.68 13.53
N ILE A 66 14.47 -5.98 13.53
CA ILE A 66 13.55 -6.60 14.48
C ILE A 66 14.35 -7.64 15.27
N ILE A 67 14.55 -7.38 16.55
CA ILE A 67 15.32 -8.25 17.44
C ILE A 67 14.33 -8.98 18.35
N GLN A 68 14.38 -10.31 18.37
CA GLN A 68 13.59 -11.10 19.32
C GLN A 68 14.25 -11.06 20.71
N LEU A 69 13.56 -10.49 21.69
CA LEU A 69 14.04 -10.42 23.09
C LEU A 69 13.57 -11.62 23.92
N SER A 70 12.35 -12.09 23.66
CA SER A 70 11.78 -13.30 24.24
C SER A 70 10.72 -13.87 23.30
N GLU A 71 10.04 -14.96 23.68
CA GLU A 71 9.04 -15.62 22.84
C GLU A 71 7.94 -14.65 22.34
N SER A 72 7.47 -13.74 23.18
CA SER A 72 6.43 -12.76 22.86
C SER A 72 6.92 -11.31 22.79
N LYS A 73 8.21 -11.01 23.02
CA LYS A 73 8.71 -9.63 23.06
C LYS A 73 9.74 -9.38 21.96
N PHE A 74 9.57 -8.28 21.27
CA PHE A 74 10.42 -7.84 20.18
C PHE A 74 10.88 -6.40 20.41
N ARG A 75 12.09 -6.12 19.97
CA ARG A 75 12.62 -4.77 19.82
C ARG A 75 12.57 -4.41 18.35
N VAL A 76 11.89 -3.32 18.06
CA VAL A 76 11.84 -2.73 16.72
C VAL A 76 12.76 -1.52 16.71
N VAL A 77 13.70 -1.52 15.78
CA VAL A 77 14.57 -0.38 15.50
C VAL A 77 14.27 0.10 14.08
N VAL A 78 13.98 1.39 13.93
CA VAL A 78 13.84 2.04 12.62
C VAL A 78 14.73 3.27 12.61
N GLU A 79 15.61 3.35 11.62
CA GLU A 79 16.57 4.42 11.45
C GLU A 79 16.46 4.99 10.04
N ASP A 80 16.46 6.31 9.92
CA ASP A 80 16.39 7.02 8.65
C ASP A 80 17.53 8.04 8.48
N ASN A 81 17.72 8.47 7.24
CA ASN A 81 18.64 9.53 6.85
C ASN A 81 17.93 10.89 6.66
N GLY A 82 16.78 11.09 7.32
CA GLY A 82 15.98 12.30 7.20
C GLY A 82 16.65 13.55 7.80
N PRO A 83 15.92 14.67 7.89
CA PRO A 83 16.45 15.94 8.42
C PRO A 83 16.70 15.92 9.94
N GLY A 84 16.29 14.86 10.64
CA GLY A 84 16.25 14.83 12.10
C GLY A 84 15.07 15.65 12.66
N VAL A 85 14.92 15.60 13.98
CA VAL A 85 13.90 16.32 14.74
C VAL A 85 14.57 17.23 15.77
N VAL A 86 14.11 18.48 15.82
CA VAL A 86 14.56 19.46 16.81
C VAL A 86 14.19 18.99 18.22
N LYS A 87 15.15 19.01 19.16
CA LYS A 87 15.01 18.55 20.56
C LYS A 87 13.70 18.98 21.23
N ALA A 88 13.29 20.24 21.08
CA ALA A 88 12.07 20.78 21.69
C ALA A 88 10.75 20.17 21.14
N GLN A 89 10.78 19.54 19.97
CA GLN A 89 9.63 18.90 19.33
C GLN A 89 9.60 17.38 19.56
N VAL A 90 10.73 16.75 19.90
CA VAL A 90 10.84 15.30 20.11
C VAL A 90 9.78 14.78 21.10
N PRO A 91 9.60 15.36 22.31
CA PRO A 91 8.58 14.88 23.25
C PRO A 91 7.15 14.98 22.69
N LYS A 92 6.87 16.02 21.90
CA LYS A 92 5.52 16.28 21.38
C LYS A 92 5.19 15.37 20.19
N ILE A 93 6.16 15.06 19.34
CA ILE A 93 5.94 14.20 18.17
C ILE A 93 5.79 12.74 18.58
N PHE A 94 6.62 12.27 19.53
CA PHE A 94 6.66 10.84 19.86
C PHE A 94 5.79 10.46 21.06
N ALA A 95 5.53 11.38 21.99
CA ALA A 95 4.84 11.07 23.25
C ALA A 95 3.64 11.99 23.55
N LYS A 96 3.00 12.55 22.52
CA LYS A 96 1.71 13.25 22.64
C LYS A 96 0.76 12.84 21.52
N LEU A 97 -0.37 12.24 21.90
CA LEU A 97 -1.40 11.85 20.94
C LEU A 97 -2.11 13.07 20.36
N LEU A 98 -2.48 12.98 19.08
CA LEU A 98 -3.11 14.04 18.28
C LEU A 98 -2.22 15.29 18.11
N TYR A 99 -0.91 15.09 17.96
CA TYR A 99 0.03 16.17 17.68
C TYR A 99 0.72 15.94 16.34
N GLY A 100 0.71 16.94 15.46
CA GLY A 100 1.35 16.85 14.16
C GLY A 100 1.03 18.02 13.25
N SER A 101 1.85 18.22 12.23
CA SER A 101 1.66 19.24 11.18
C SER A 101 0.60 18.85 10.15
N LYS A 102 0.26 17.56 10.04
CA LYS A 102 -0.56 16.98 8.96
C LYS A 102 -2.08 17.17 9.12
N PHE A 103 -2.56 17.68 10.26
CA PHE A 103 -4.02 17.85 10.52
C PHE A 103 -4.70 18.93 9.70
N HIS A 104 -3.94 19.93 9.25
CA HIS A 104 -4.49 21.14 8.62
C HIS A 104 -4.16 21.22 7.13
N LYS A 105 -3.25 20.38 6.64
CA LYS A 105 -2.78 20.37 5.26
C LYS A 105 -3.65 19.44 4.42
N MET A 106 -4.33 19.97 3.41
CA MET A 106 -5.03 19.17 2.39
C MET A 106 -4.07 18.89 1.22
N ALA A 107 -3.19 17.90 1.42
CA ALA A 107 -2.27 17.38 0.41
C ALA A 107 -2.14 15.86 0.57
N GLN A 108 -1.70 15.14 -0.47
CA GLN A 108 -1.43 13.71 -0.34
C GLN A 108 -0.30 13.46 0.68
N SER A 109 -0.56 12.60 1.67
CA SER A 109 0.42 12.10 2.64
C SER A 109 0.11 10.64 3.03
N ARG A 110 1.11 9.91 3.57
CA ARG A 110 0.93 8.55 4.10
C ARG A 110 0.15 8.58 5.42
N GLY A 111 0.57 9.46 6.34
CA GLY A 111 -0.09 9.70 7.62
C GLY A 111 -1.11 10.83 7.59
N GLN A 112 -2.29 10.63 8.19
CA GLN A 112 -3.38 11.63 8.21
C GLN A 112 -3.68 12.23 9.60
N GLN A 113 -3.43 11.50 10.69
CA GLN A 113 -4.07 11.80 11.99
C GLN A 113 -3.09 12.08 13.13
N GLY A 114 -1.76 12.17 12.92
CA GLY A 114 -0.81 12.53 13.99
C GLY A 114 -0.89 11.65 15.26
N ILE A 115 -1.27 10.38 15.11
CA ILE A 115 -1.46 9.41 16.20
C ILE A 115 -0.46 8.25 16.11
N GLY A 116 0.01 7.92 14.91
CA GLY A 116 0.68 6.66 14.58
C GLY A 116 1.80 6.23 15.51
N ILE A 117 2.91 6.97 15.50
CA ILE A 117 4.10 6.60 16.28
C ILE A 117 3.87 6.72 17.79
N SER A 118 3.05 7.69 18.25
CA SER A 118 2.69 7.81 19.66
C SER A 118 1.80 6.67 20.14
N ALA A 119 0.94 6.12 19.27
CA ALA A 119 0.18 4.92 19.57
C ALA A 119 1.08 3.69 19.72
N ALA A 120 2.10 3.55 18.87
CA ALA A 120 3.11 2.51 19.02
C ALA A 120 3.89 2.67 20.34
N ALA A 121 4.33 3.89 20.66
CA ALA A 121 5.00 4.20 21.94
C ALA A 121 4.13 3.84 23.15
N LEU A 122 2.84 4.18 23.12
CA LEU A 122 1.88 3.82 24.16
C LEU A 122 1.74 2.30 24.29
N TYR A 123 1.60 1.58 23.17
CA TYR A 123 1.49 0.13 23.18
C TYR A 123 2.75 -0.55 23.74
N GLY A 124 3.94 -0.10 23.34
CA GLY A 124 5.22 -0.57 23.89
C GLY A 124 5.30 -0.34 25.39
N GLN A 125 4.95 0.87 25.85
CA GLN A 125 4.90 1.20 27.27
C GLN A 125 3.93 0.32 28.06
N LEU A 126 2.73 0.06 27.54
CA LEU A 126 1.73 -0.76 28.23
C LEU A 126 2.12 -2.25 28.29
N THR A 127 2.85 -2.75 27.29
CA THR A 127 3.20 -4.18 27.19
C THR A 127 4.55 -4.52 27.81
N THR A 128 5.51 -3.61 27.78
CA THR A 128 6.87 -3.85 28.29
C THR A 128 7.26 -2.97 29.47
N GLY A 129 6.53 -1.88 29.73
CA GLY A 129 6.85 -0.89 30.77
C GLY A 129 7.99 0.07 30.41
N LYS A 130 8.65 -0.14 29.27
CA LYS A 130 9.76 0.69 28.79
C LYS A 130 9.27 1.86 27.95
N GLY A 131 10.02 2.96 27.98
CA GLY A 131 9.77 4.10 27.11
C GLY A 131 10.26 3.85 25.69
N ILE A 132 9.84 4.70 24.77
CA ILE A 132 10.39 4.78 23.42
C ILE A 132 11.74 5.53 23.48
N SER A 133 12.79 4.97 22.88
CA SER A 133 14.09 5.62 22.78
C SER A 133 14.21 6.28 21.40
N ILE A 134 14.58 7.57 21.39
CA ILE A 134 14.77 8.35 20.16
C ILE A 134 16.18 8.93 20.17
N LEU A 135 16.95 8.63 19.15
CA LEU A 135 18.22 9.30 18.84
C LEU A 135 18.03 10.14 17.58
N THR A 136 18.31 11.44 17.65
CA THR A 136 18.09 12.37 16.53
C THR A 136 19.29 13.28 16.32
N LYS A 137 19.65 13.52 15.05
CA LYS A 137 20.73 14.43 14.66
C LYS A 137 20.25 15.35 13.53
N ILE A 138 20.41 16.66 13.71
CA ILE A 138 19.89 17.69 12.79
C ILE A 138 20.97 18.26 11.85
N GLY A 139 22.23 17.94 12.08
CA GLY A 139 23.34 18.39 11.25
C GLY A 139 24.66 17.68 11.58
N GLU A 140 25.57 17.67 10.61
CA GLU A 140 26.86 16.95 10.70
C GLU A 140 27.69 17.37 11.92
N ASN A 141 27.67 18.68 12.23
CA ASN A 141 28.42 19.30 13.33
C ASN A 141 27.62 19.46 14.64
N THR A 142 26.40 18.93 14.71
CA THR A 142 25.59 18.97 15.95
C THR A 142 25.66 17.62 16.66
N PRO A 143 25.81 17.57 18.00
CA PRO A 143 25.73 16.31 18.73
C PRO A 143 24.35 15.69 18.55
N ALA A 144 24.26 14.36 18.58
CA ALA A 144 22.97 13.69 18.51
C ALA A 144 22.29 13.80 19.88
N THR A 145 20.98 14.03 19.87
CA THR A 145 20.17 14.05 21.09
C THR A 145 19.52 12.69 21.27
N SER A 146 19.76 12.04 22.42
CA SER A 146 19.22 10.75 22.83
C SER A 146 18.20 10.98 23.94
N VAL A 147 16.93 10.66 23.68
CA VAL A 147 15.81 10.90 24.59
C VAL A 147 14.98 9.64 24.76
N VAL A 148 14.75 9.24 26.01
CA VAL A 148 13.80 8.17 26.36
C VAL A 148 12.52 8.79 26.88
N LEU A 149 11.40 8.48 26.22
CA LEU A 149 10.09 9.08 26.50
C LEU A 149 9.06 8.06 26.97
N LYS A 150 8.21 8.49 27.90
CA LYS A 150 6.96 7.83 28.28
C LYS A 150 5.77 8.76 28.05
N ILE A 151 4.59 8.19 27.94
CA ILE A 151 3.31 8.90 27.81
C ILE A 151 2.58 8.79 29.14
N ASN A 152 2.27 9.94 29.74
CA ASN A 152 1.37 9.99 30.88
C ASN A 152 -0.08 9.92 30.38
N THR A 153 -0.73 8.78 30.61
CA THR A 153 -2.08 8.52 30.06
C THR A 153 -3.17 9.33 30.75
N SER A 154 -2.96 9.82 31.97
CA SER A 154 -3.96 10.62 32.70
C SER A 154 -4.14 12.02 32.11
N ASN A 155 -3.10 12.61 31.52
CA ASN A 155 -3.14 14.00 31.02
C ASN A 155 -2.66 14.17 29.57
N ASN A 156 -2.32 13.08 28.88
CA ASN A 156 -1.79 13.08 27.51
C ASN A 156 -0.58 14.04 27.35
N LYS A 157 0.36 13.98 28.31
CA LYS A 157 1.62 14.72 28.25
C LYS A 157 2.81 13.76 28.17
N PRO A 158 3.88 14.16 27.46
CA PRO A 158 5.11 13.41 27.44
C PRO A 158 5.85 13.52 28.78
N GLU A 159 6.47 12.43 29.20
CA GLU A 159 7.35 12.33 30.35
C GLU A 159 8.75 11.93 29.87
N ILE A 160 9.75 12.76 30.16
CA ILE A 160 11.14 12.52 29.78
C ILE A 160 11.79 11.71 30.88
N VAL A 161 12.25 10.49 30.54
CA VAL A 161 12.94 9.59 31.47
C VAL A 161 14.44 9.82 31.44
N GLU A 162 14.99 9.99 30.24
CA GLU A 162 16.41 10.23 30.00
C GLU A 162 16.54 11.26 28.86
N ASP A 163 17.47 12.20 29.02
CA ASP A 163 17.84 13.19 28.00
C ASP A 163 19.34 13.43 28.10
N LYS A 164 20.06 13.02 27.06
CA LYS A 164 21.51 13.14 26.98
C LYS A 164 21.94 13.43 25.54
N GLU A 165 23.13 13.98 25.41
CA GLU A 165 23.82 14.11 24.14
C GLU A 165 24.75 12.92 23.96
N GLU A 166 24.70 12.30 22.78
CA GLU A 166 25.56 11.17 22.42
C GLU A 166 26.19 11.43 21.05
N ASP A 167 27.38 10.87 20.82
CA ASP A 167 27.98 10.90 19.49
C ASP A 167 27.34 9.83 18.61
N TRP A 168 27.10 10.17 17.35
CA TRP A 168 26.57 9.26 16.35
C TRP A 168 27.50 9.26 15.14
N PRO A 169 28.62 8.51 15.24
CA PRO A 169 29.68 8.55 14.25
C PRO A 169 29.19 8.05 12.90
N GLY A 170 29.62 8.73 11.82
CA GLY A 170 29.26 8.38 10.44
C GLY A 170 27.86 8.83 9.99
N LYS A 171 27.06 9.43 10.87
CA LYS A 171 25.74 9.98 10.51
C LYS A 171 25.77 11.50 10.46
N LYS A 172 25.22 12.05 9.37
CA LYS A 172 25.09 13.50 9.17
C LYS A 172 23.81 14.04 9.80
N THR A 173 22.69 13.44 9.44
CA THR A 173 21.35 13.73 9.95
C THR A 173 20.55 12.45 10.01
N GLY A 174 19.45 12.46 10.78
CA GLY A 174 18.52 11.33 10.81
C GLY A 174 17.85 11.16 12.16
N VAL A 175 16.93 10.20 12.19
CA VAL A 175 16.25 9.75 13.40
C VAL A 175 16.39 8.23 13.51
N ARG A 176 16.72 7.75 14.71
CA ARG A 176 16.66 6.34 15.09
C ARG A 176 15.68 6.18 16.23
N ILE A 177 14.69 5.31 16.03
CA ILE A 177 13.65 4.98 16.99
C ILE A 177 13.86 3.54 17.42
N GLU A 178 13.85 3.30 18.73
CA GLU A 178 13.90 1.97 19.33
C GLU A 178 12.71 1.78 20.27
N LEU A 179 11.95 0.70 20.05
CA LEU A 179 10.74 0.38 20.79
C LEU A 179 10.67 -1.11 21.14
N ASP A 180 10.55 -1.40 22.44
CA ASP A 180 10.27 -2.74 22.95
C ASP A 180 8.75 -2.95 23.09
N LEU A 181 8.21 -3.98 22.45
CA LEU A 181 6.77 -4.28 22.45
C LEU A 181 6.47 -5.78 22.47
N GLU A 182 5.28 -6.14 22.96
CA GLU A 182 4.76 -7.51 22.84
C GLU A 182 4.18 -7.75 21.44
N GLY A 183 4.71 -8.75 20.72
CA GLY A 183 4.39 -8.99 19.32
C GLY A 183 4.49 -10.46 18.94
N SER A 184 4.11 -10.77 17.70
CA SER A 184 4.30 -12.10 17.12
C SER A 184 4.78 -11.98 15.68
N TYR A 185 5.95 -12.55 15.39
CA TYR A 185 6.51 -12.59 14.05
C TYR A 185 6.13 -13.90 13.33
N ILE A 186 5.37 -13.76 12.24
CA ILE A 186 4.89 -14.89 11.43
C ILE A 186 5.08 -14.55 9.96
N LYS A 187 5.64 -15.49 9.18
CA LYS A 187 5.87 -15.39 7.73
C LYS A 187 4.55 -15.51 6.93
N GLY A 188 4.56 -15.11 5.65
CA GLY A 188 3.42 -15.19 4.73
C GLY A 188 2.77 -13.84 4.35
N LYS A 189 1.61 -13.86 3.68
CA LYS A 189 1.00 -12.69 3.00
C LYS A 189 0.54 -11.54 3.91
N GLN A 190 0.52 -11.74 5.22
CA GLN A 190 0.16 -10.72 6.23
C GLN A 190 1.31 -10.56 7.22
N SER A 191 2.55 -10.84 6.79
CA SER A 191 3.75 -10.67 7.59
C SER A 191 4.31 -9.25 7.48
N VAL A 192 5.22 -8.96 8.39
CA VAL A 192 6.08 -7.77 8.30
C VAL A 192 6.96 -7.81 7.04
N ASP A 193 7.49 -8.99 6.69
CA ASP A 193 8.31 -9.15 5.50
C ASP A 193 7.56 -8.75 4.23
N GLU A 194 6.30 -9.20 4.10
CA GLU A 194 5.43 -8.86 2.98
C GLU A 194 5.13 -7.35 2.95
N TYR A 195 4.96 -6.72 4.11
CA TYR A 195 4.79 -5.27 4.19
C TYR A 195 6.00 -4.52 3.65
N ILE A 196 7.20 -4.86 4.11
CA ILE A 196 8.44 -4.20 3.69
C ILE A 196 8.66 -4.39 2.18
N LYS A 197 8.41 -5.62 1.70
CA LYS A 197 8.47 -5.96 0.28
C LYS A 197 7.52 -5.12 -0.56
N GLN A 198 6.25 -5.04 -0.16
CA GLN A 198 5.24 -4.21 -0.83
C GLN A 198 5.58 -2.71 -0.74
N THR A 199 6.19 -2.27 0.37
CA THR A 199 6.64 -0.88 0.56
C THR A 199 7.75 -0.53 -0.43
N ALA A 200 8.72 -1.42 -0.65
CA ALA A 200 9.79 -1.22 -1.63
C ALA A 200 9.24 -1.11 -3.07
N VAL A 201 8.17 -1.85 -3.40
CA VAL A 201 7.54 -1.82 -4.74
C VAL A 201 6.89 -0.46 -5.04
N VAL A 202 6.23 0.15 -4.05
CA VAL A 202 5.50 1.43 -4.24
C VAL A 202 6.30 2.67 -3.88
N ASN A 203 7.50 2.50 -3.32
CA ASN A 203 8.44 3.57 -3.03
C ASN A 203 9.77 3.31 -3.77
N PRO A 204 9.77 3.41 -5.11
CA PRO A 204 10.91 3.02 -5.94
C PRO A 204 12.14 3.91 -5.74
N HIS A 205 12.00 5.09 -5.12
CA HIS A 205 13.09 6.00 -4.78
C HIS A 205 13.72 5.73 -3.41
N CYS A 206 13.20 4.77 -2.65
CA CYS A 206 13.67 4.44 -1.31
C CYS A 206 14.59 3.20 -1.32
N THR A 207 15.66 3.27 -0.54
CA THR A 207 16.45 2.09 -0.18
C THR A 207 16.04 1.62 1.21
N ILE A 208 15.68 0.35 1.36
CA ILE A 208 15.32 -0.24 2.66
C ILE A 208 16.32 -1.35 3.01
N ILE A 209 16.93 -1.28 4.18
CA ILE A 209 17.79 -2.33 4.74
C ILE A 209 17.00 -3.00 5.86
N TYR A 210 16.63 -4.26 5.71
CA TYR A 210 15.78 -4.97 6.65
C TYR A 210 16.50 -6.16 7.26
N THR A 211 16.67 -6.17 8.58
CA THR A 211 17.13 -7.32 9.35
C THR A 211 15.95 -7.95 10.09
N ASN A 212 15.64 -9.20 9.77
CA ASN A 212 14.54 -9.92 10.39
C ASN A 212 14.97 -10.55 11.75
N PRO A 213 14.02 -11.12 12.54
CA PRO A 213 14.34 -11.76 13.82
C PRO A 213 15.29 -12.95 13.73
N ASP A 214 15.39 -13.58 12.57
CA ASP A 214 16.32 -14.68 12.30
C ASP A 214 17.75 -14.17 11.95
N ALA A 215 18.01 -12.87 12.13
CA ALA A 215 19.24 -12.17 11.76
C ALA A 215 19.59 -12.21 10.26
N ASN A 216 18.63 -12.50 9.39
CA ASN A 216 18.81 -12.37 7.95
C ASN A 216 18.62 -10.90 7.54
N GLN A 217 19.64 -10.36 6.87
CA GLN A 217 19.60 -9.01 6.31
C GLN A 217 19.21 -9.06 4.83
N PHE A 218 18.30 -8.17 4.45
CA PHE A 218 17.82 -7.98 3.10
C PHE A 218 18.01 -6.52 2.70
N VAL A 219 18.54 -6.28 1.51
CA VAL A 219 18.76 -4.92 0.98
C VAL A 219 17.85 -4.70 -0.22
N PHE A 220 16.94 -3.75 -0.06
CA PHE A 220 16.01 -3.32 -1.09
C PHE A 220 16.55 -2.04 -1.72
N ALA A 221 17.38 -2.15 -2.75
CA ALA A 221 17.94 -0.99 -3.43
C ALA A 221 16.86 -0.22 -4.22
N ARG A 222 16.94 1.12 -4.18
CA ARG A 222 16.10 2.00 -4.99
C ARG A 222 16.24 1.71 -6.49
N VAL A 223 15.20 2.02 -7.25
CA VAL A 223 15.11 1.93 -8.72
C VAL A 223 15.46 3.26 -9.37
N THR A 224 15.13 4.37 -8.71
CA THR A 224 15.29 5.71 -9.24
C THR A 224 15.90 6.63 -8.19
N ASP A 225 16.68 7.61 -8.66
CA ASP A 225 17.16 8.73 -7.84
C ASP A 225 16.26 9.97 -7.98
N ASP A 226 15.18 9.85 -8.76
CA ASP A 226 14.17 10.91 -8.86
C ASP A 226 13.20 10.83 -7.69
N LEU A 227 13.16 11.90 -6.91
CA LEU A 227 12.16 12.05 -5.88
C LEU A 227 10.76 12.31 -6.48
N PRO A 228 9.71 11.80 -5.82
CA PRO A 228 8.33 12.15 -6.10
C PRO A 228 8.08 13.65 -6.29
N VAL A 229 7.11 13.98 -7.14
CA VAL A 229 6.61 15.36 -7.26
C VAL A 229 5.97 15.77 -5.93
N GLU A 230 6.31 16.96 -5.44
CA GLU A 230 5.77 17.46 -4.19
C GLU A 230 4.27 17.78 -4.32
N ALA A 231 3.47 17.21 -3.42
CA ALA A 231 2.04 17.48 -3.37
C ALA A 231 1.78 18.89 -2.82
N LYS A 232 1.17 19.75 -3.64
CA LYS A 232 0.79 21.11 -3.22
C LYS A 232 -0.43 21.07 -2.31
N GLU A 233 -0.40 21.89 -1.26
CA GLU A 233 -1.56 22.07 -0.40
C GLU A 233 -2.68 22.80 -1.15
N ILE A 234 -3.90 22.26 -1.05
CA ILE A 234 -5.09 22.86 -1.63
C ILE A 234 -6.10 23.21 -0.55
N LYS A 235 -6.92 24.21 -0.84
CA LYS A 235 -8.09 24.53 0.00
C LYS A 235 -9.23 23.53 -0.27
N PRO A 236 -10.13 23.30 0.70
CA PRO A 236 -11.24 22.39 0.51
C PRO A 236 -12.11 22.79 -0.69
N HIS A 237 -12.59 21.79 -1.42
CA HIS A 237 -13.53 22.00 -2.50
C HIS A 237 -14.97 22.07 -1.94
N PRO A 238 -15.84 22.97 -2.43
CA PRO A 238 -17.19 23.15 -1.88
C PRO A 238 -18.04 21.87 -1.81
N TYR A 239 -17.96 21.00 -2.84
CA TYR A 239 -18.67 19.71 -2.85
C TYR A 239 -18.27 18.72 -1.75
N GLY A 240 -17.12 18.94 -1.11
CA GLY A 240 -16.59 18.05 -0.07
C GLY A 240 -16.82 18.49 1.35
N VAL A 241 -17.33 19.70 1.56
CA VAL A 241 -17.49 20.27 2.89
C VAL A 241 -18.85 19.87 3.47
N GLU A 242 -18.85 19.41 4.72
CA GLU A 242 -20.08 19.12 5.47
C GLU A 242 -20.58 20.34 6.23
N LEU A 243 -21.85 20.33 6.63
CA LEU A 243 -22.50 21.44 7.32
C LEU A 243 -21.72 21.96 8.54
N GLY A 244 -21.26 21.04 9.40
CA GLY A 244 -20.49 21.39 10.60
C GLY A 244 -19.15 22.05 10.27
N MET A 245 -18.45 21.54 9.25
CA MET A 245 -17.19 22.13 8.78
C MET A 245 -17.42 23.50 8.14
N LEU A 246 -18.48 23.66 7.34
CA LEU A 246 -18.85 24.94 6.73
C LEU A 246 -19.10 26.02 7.80
N LEU A 247 -19.84 25.67 8.87
CA LEU A 247 -20.07 26.57 10.00
C LEU A 247 -18.76 26.93 10.71
N LYS A 248 -17.89 25.95 10.94
CA LYS A 248 -16.56 26.15 11.56
C LYS A 248 -15.65 27.04 10.70
N MET A 249 -15.66 26.84 9.38
CA MET A 249 -14.94 27.70 8.44
C MET A 249 -15.50 29.12 8.47
N ALA A 250 -16.82 29.28 8.52
CA ALA A 250 -17.47 30.58 8.57
C ALA A 250 -17.17 31.38 9.87
N THR A 251 -16.83 30.70 10.98
CA THR A 251 -16.42 31.37 12.22
C THR A 251 -14.94 31.78 12.20
N TRP A 252 -14.08 30.95 11.61
CA TRP A 252 -12.63 31.19 11.53
C TRP A 252 -12.18 32.10 10.39
N THR A 253 -12.99 32.25 9.34
CA THR A 253 -12.64 33.07 8.19
C THR A 253 -12.39 34.53 8.55
N THR A 254 -11.45 35.13 7.83
CA THR A 254 -11.16 36.58 7.87
C THR A 254 -12.01 37.37 6.86
N ALA A 255 -12.76 36.68 5.98
CA ALA A 255 -13.58 37.30 4.96
C ALA A 255 -14.72 38.15 5.55
N LYS A 256 -14.95 39.34 4.97
CA LYS A 256 -15.99 40.28 5.44
C LYS A 256 -17.37 39.98 4.85
N THR A 257 -17.41 39.29 3.71
CA THR A 257 -18.64 38.99 2.96
C THR A 257 -18.70 37.52 2.58
N LEU A 258 -19.91 37.00 2.36
CA LEU A 258 -20.16 35.62 1.95
C LEU A 258 -19.50 35.32 0.60
N GLN A 259 -19.57 36.26 -0.34
CA GLN A 259 -18.89 36.13 -1.63
C GLN A 259 -17.37 36.00 -1.46
N GLN A 260 -16.77 36.86 -0.63
CA GLN A 260 -15.34 36.79 -0.36
C GLN A 260 -14.97 35.47 0.31
N PHE A 261 -15.75 35.00 1.28
CA PHE A 261 -15.55 33.73 1.96
C PHE A 261 -15.52 32.55 0.97
N LEU A 262 -16.52 32.49 0.09
CA LEU A 262 -16.61 31.44 -0.92
C LEU A 262 -15.42 31.47 -1.89
N THR A 263 -14.90 32.65 -2.24
CA THR A 263 -13.75 32.79 -3.13
C THR A 263 -12.40 32.58 -2.44
N SER A 264 -12.25 32.97 -1.17
CA SER A 264 -10.98 32.92 -0.46
C SER A 264 -10.71 31.57 0.19
N ASP A 265 -11.74 30.88 0.68
CA ASP A 265 -11.54 29.73 1.57
C ASP A 265 -11.77 28.39 0.86
N PHE A 266 -12.24 28.42 -0.39
CA PHE A 266 -12.49 27.24 -1.21
C PHE A 266 -11.68 27.26 -2.51
N THR A 267 -11.34 26.07 -3.01
CA THR A 267 -10.74 25.93 -4.35
C THR A 267 -11.80 26.08 -5.45
N ARG A 268 -11.36 26.61 -6.60
CA ARG A 268 -12.15 26.66 -7.86
C ARG A 268 -13.45 27.47 -7.79
N VAL A 269 -13.59 28.35 -6.81
CA VAL A 269 -14.72 29.28 -6.71
C VAL A 269 -14.29 30.67 -7.14
N SER A 270 -14.64 31.07 -8.37
CA SER A 270 -14.44 32.46 -8.82
C SER A 270 -15.52 33.38 -8.25
N ALA A 271 -15.31 34.70 -8.34
CA ALA A 271 -16.31 35.68 -7.90
C ALA A 271 -17.68 35.50 -8.60
N ARG A 272 -17.68 35.05 -9.87
CA ARG A 272 -18.89 34.72 -10.64
C ARG A 272 -19.60 33.50 -10.05
N VAL A 273 -18.85 32.42 -9.79
CA VAL A 273 -19.39 31.19 -9.21
C VAL A 273 -19.89 31.43 -7.79
N ALA A 274 -19.16 32.19 -6.98
CA ALA A 274 -19.60 32.58 -5.63
C ALA A 274 -20.93 33.34 -5.66
N LYS A 275 -21.12 34.24 -6.64
CA LYS A 275 -22.39 34.96 -6.81
C LYS A 275 -23.53 34.02 -7.21
N GLN A 276 -23.28 33.12 -8.15
CA GLN A 276 -24.24 32.10 -8.57
C GLN A 276 -24.65 31.17 -7.40
N ILE A 277 -23.70 30.73 -6.59
CA ILE A 277 -23.98 29.92 -5.38
C ILE A 277 -24.89 30.70 -4.43
N CYS A 278 -24.60 31.99 -4.21
CA CYS A 278 -25.43 32.84 -3.35
C CYS A 278 -26.85 33.02 -3.91
N GLU A 279 -26.99 33.18 -5.22
CA GLU A 279 -28.28 33.31 -5.92
C GLU A 279 -29.11 32.02 -5.78
N GLU A 280 -28.52 30.85 -6.06
CA GLU A 280 -29.16 29.54 -5.90
C GLU A 280 -29.52 29.20 -4.44
N ALA A 281 -28.74 29.72 -3.50
CA ALA A 281 -28.99 29.57 -2.06
C ALA A 281 -30.00 30.61 -1.51
N ALA A 282 -30.44 31.57 -2.31
CA ALA A 282 -31.24 32.71 -1.89
C ALA A 282 -30.62 33.49 -0.71
N LEU A 283 -29.29 33.67 -0.74
CA LEU A 283 -28.52 34.40 0.28
C LEU A 283 -27.87 35.65 -0.32
N LEU A 284 -27.78 36.71 0.48
CA LEU A 284 -27.13 37.95 0.06
C LEU A 284 -25.60 37.78 -0.01
N PRO A 285 -24.94 38.07 -1.14
CA PRO A 285 -23.48 37.97 -1.26
C PRO A 285 -22.70 38.83 -0.23
N LYS A 286 -23.32 39.93 0.21
CA LYS A 286 -22.76 40.87 1.20
C LYS A 286 -22.96 40.42 2.65
N MET A 287 -23.68 39.32 2.89
CA MET A 287 -23.91 38.81 4.24
C MET A 287 -22.58 38.45 4.92
N ARG A 288 -22.48 38.67 6.24
CA ARG A 288 -21.25 38.35 6.98
C ARG A 288 -21.16 36.84 7.27
N PRO A 289 -20.05 36.16 6.97
CA PRO A 289 -19.91 34.72 7.21
C PRO A 289 -20.16 34.32 8.68
N LYS A 290 -19.66 35.12 9.62
CA LYS A 290 -19.84 34.88 11.06
C LYS A 290 -21.29 34.96 11.57
N ARG A 291 -22.23 35.43 10.74
CA ARG A 291 -23.68 35.48 11.05
C ARG A 291 -24.46 34.36 10.36
N ILE A 292 -23.79 33.44 9.67
CA ILE A 292 -24.44 32.28 9.05
C ILE A 292 -25.01 31.40 10.18
N THR A 293 -26.33 31.23 10.16
CA THR A 293 -27.04 30.28 11.02
C THR A 293 -27.00 28.90 10.38
N ARG A 294 -27.43 27.88 11.13
CA ARG A 294 -27.57 26.52 10.59
C ARG A 294 -28.45 26.49 9.33
N GLU A 295 -29.59 27.17 9.34
CA GLU A 295 -30.51 27.24 8.20
C GLU A 295 -29.87 27.92 6.98
N HIS A 296 -29.11 29.00 7.19
CA HIS A 296 -28.34 29.63 6.11
C HIS A 296 -27.28 28.69 5.54
N ALA A 297 -26.59 27.92 6.38
CA ALA A 297 -25.59 26.97 5.94
C ALA A 297 -26.20 25.78 5.16
N GLU A 298 -27.38 25.29 5.55
CA GLU A 298 -28.13 24.26 4.81
C GLU A 298 -28.53 24.77 3.41
N LYS A 299 -29.08 26.00 3.32
CA LYS A 299 -29.38 26.64 2.02
C LYS A 299 -28.14 26.84 1.16
N LEU A 300 -27.02 27.25 1.77
CA LEU A 300 -25.76 27.42 1.07
C LEU A 300 -25.24 26.08 0.49
N MET A 301 -25.35 24.99 1.26
CA MET A 301 -25.00 23.64 0.82
C MET A 301 -25.86 23.17 -0.36
N GLU A 302 -27.16 23.45 -0.35
CA GLU A 302 -28.04 23.18 -1.49
C GLU A 302 -27.66 24.01 -2.73
N GLY A 303 -27.38 25.29 -2.56
CA GLY A 303 -26.91 26.18 -3.63
C GLY A 303 -25.58 25.71 -4.24
N ILE A 304 -24.66 25.22 -3.41
CA ILE A 304 -23.41 24.61 -3.86
C ILE A 304 -23.70 23.39 -4.74
N LYS A 305 -24.57 22.46 -4.32
CA LYS A 305 -24.90 21.24 -5.09
C LYS A 305 -25.55 21.54 -6.44
N LYS A 306 -26.37 22.59 -6.54
CA LYS A 306 -27.01 23.02 -7.79
C LYS A 306 -26.04 23.70 -8.75
N THR A 307 -25.04 24.41 -8.22
CA THR A 307 -24.08 25.14 -9.04
C THR A 307 -23.04 24.20 -9.62
N LYS A 308 -22.72 24.32 -10.92
CA LYS A 308 -21.64 23.57 -11.57
C LYS A 308 -20.29 24.22 -11.27
N ILE A 309 -19.47 23.55 -10.48
CA ILE A 309 -18.13 24.00 -10.06
C ILE A 309 -17.08 23.16 -10.78
N ILE A 310 -15.97 23.80 -11.16
CA ILE A 310 -14.84 23.13 -11.82
C ILE A 310 -14.18 22.19 -10.83
N ALA A 311 -13.75 21.01 -11.29
CA ALA A 311 -13.04 20.06 -10.45
C ALA A 311 -11.80 20.69 -9.78
N PRO A 312 -11.51 20.32 -8.51
CA PRO A 312 -10.30 20.73 -7.80
C PRO A 312 -9.04 20.41 -8.61
N PRO A 313 -7.96 21.19 -8.42
CA PRO A 313 -6.70 20.94 -9.11
C PRO A 313 -6.08 19.61 -8.66
N THR A 314 -5.26 19.02 -9.53
CA THR A 314 -4.69 17.67 -9.35
C THR A 314 -3.23 17.70 -8.92
N ASP A 315 -2.65 18.89 -8.77
CA ASP A 315 -1.28 19.14 -8.29
C ASP A 315 -1.09 18.87 -6.79
N CYS A 316 -2.18 18.58 -6.08
CA CYS A 316 -2.18 18.07 -4.72
C CYS A 316 -1.95 16.55 -4.62
N LEU A 317 -1.81 15.86 -5.75
CA LEU A 317 -1.55 14.43 -5.83
C LEU A 317 -0.10 14.18 -6.27
N SER A 318 0.49 13.15 -5.69
CA SER A 318 1.81 12.61 -6.03
C SER A 318 1.66 11.12 -6.37
N PRO A 319 1.22 10.78 -7.60
CA PRO A 319 1.12 9.38 -8.04
C PRO A 319 2.50 8.72 -8.12
N ILE A 320 2.53 7.39 -8.27
CA ILE A 320 3.79 6.64 -8.46
C ILE A 320 4.27 6.81 -9.90
N GLY A 321 3.35 6.75 -10.88
CA GLY A 321 3.65 6.78 -12.30
C GLY A 321 3.71 5.39 -12.92
N GLU A 322 3.29 5.28 -14.18
CA GLU A 322 3.18 4.01 -14.91
C GLU A 322 4.50 3.25 -14.97
N GLU A 323 5.58 3.93 -15.37
CA GLU A 323 6.89 3.31 -15.56
C GLU A 323 7.49 2.83 -14.23
N LEU A 324 7.43 3.67 -13.21
CA LEU A 324 7.97 3.37 -11.88
C LEU A 324 7.19 2.24 -11.19
N LEU A 325 5.87 2.21 -11.35
CA LEU A 325 5.03 1.13 -10.82
C LEU A 325 5.32 -0.21 -11.53
N GLU A 326 5.57 -0.19 -12.83
CA GLU A 326 5.97 -1.39 -13.58
C GLU A 326 7.35 -1.89 -13.14
N LYS A 327 8.35 -1.01 -13.04
CA LYS A 327 9.71 -1.37 -12.56
C LYS A 327 9.69 -1.93 -11.14
N GLY A 328 8.91 -1.33 -10.23
CA GLY A 328 8.73 -1.87 -8.88
C GLY A 328 8.15 -3.29 -8.88
N LEU A 329 7.21 -3.56 -9.79
CA LEU A 329 6.61 -4.90 -9.93
C LEU A 329 7.56 -5.93 -10.56
N ARG A 330 8.41 -5.51 -11.50
CA ARG A 330 9.44 -6.36 -12.14
C ARG A 330 10.50 -6.85 -11.15
N LYS A 331 10.91 -6.00 -10.20
CA LYS A 331 11.79 -6.41 -9.10
C LYS A 331 11.20 -7.52 -8.25
N GLU A 332 9.90 -7.45 -8.00
CA GLU A 332 9.24 -8.39 -7.10
C GLU A 332 8.93 -9.75 -7.74
N ILE A 333 8.44 -9.73 -8.97
CA ILE A 333 7.80 -10.88 -9.58
C ILE A 333 8.50 -11.17 -10.90
N ASN A 334 9.01 -12.39 -11.06
CA ASN A 334 9.44 -12.88 -12.36
C ASN A 334 8.24 -13.37 -13.17
N ALA A 335 7.89 -12.63 -14.22
CA ALA A 335 6.71 -12.85 -15.05
C ALA A 335 7.04 -12.64 -16.53
N GLU A 336 6.19 -13.17 -17.41
CA GLU A 336 6.38 -13.10 -18.86
C GLU A 336 5.87 -11.78 -19.45
N PHE A 337 4.91 -11.15 -18.76
CA PHE A 337 4.24 -9.96 -19.24
C PHE A 337 3.93 -9.00 -18.10
N TYR A 338 4.22 -7.73 -18.33
CA TYR A 338 3.91 -6.63 -17.43
C TYR A 338 3.14 -5.56 -18.18
N CYS A 339 2.22 -4.89 -17.49
CA CYS A 339 1.73 -3.61 -17.96
C CYS A 339 1.24 -2.76 -16.80
N SER A 340 1.41 -1.45 -16.92
CA SER A 340 0.83 -0.45 -16.04
C SER A 340 -0.07 0.54 -16.81
N ASN A 341 -0.84 1.29 -16.04
CA ASN A 341 -1.73 2.35 -16.52
C ASN A 341 -2.12 3.29 -15.36
N SER A 342 -2.02 4.59 -15.58
CA SER A 342 -2.37 5.64 -14.62
C SER A 342 -3.53 6.46 -15.19
N ARG A 343 -4.65 6.44 -14.49
CA ARG A 343 -5.87 7.16 -14.92
C ARG A 343 -5.71 8.66 -14.72
N LYS A 344 -6.53 9.43 -15.42
CA LYS A 344 -6.70 10.86 -15.11
C LYS A 344 -7.31 10.99 -13.71
N ALA A 345 -6.86 12.01 -12.97
CA ALA A 345 -7.45 12.29 -11.67
C ALA A 345 -8.93 12.68 -11.80
N THR A 346 -9.72 12.18 -10.87
CA THR A 346 -11.16 12.42 -10.73
C THR A 346 -11.45 12.88 -9.30
N VAL A 347 -12.71 13.08 -8.95
CA VAL A 347 -13.11 13.72 -7.69
C VAL A 347 -14.20 12.91 -7.05
N TYR A 348 -14.09 12.66 -5.75
CA TYR A 348 -15.16 12.08 -4.94
C TYR A 348 -15.36 12.95 -3.71
N ARG A 349 -16.61 13.34 -3.39
CA ARG A 349 -16.91 14.25 -2.27
C ARG A 349 -15.93 15.45 -2.19
N GLY A 350 -15.65 16.11 -3.31
CA GLY A 350 -14.71 17.25 -3.38
C GLY A 350 -13.21 16.93 -3.20
N ASN A 351 -12.83 15.67 -2.99
CA ASN A 351 -11.43 15.25 -2.86
C ASN A 351 -10.90 14.71 -4.20
N PRO A 352 -9.85 15.31 -4.78
CA PRO A 352 -9.13 14.74 -5.91
C PRO A 352 -8.58 13.36 -5.57
N PHE A 353 -8.69 12.42 -6.51
CA PHE A 353 -8.02 11.14 -6.44
C PHE A 353 -7.60 10.64 -7.81
N MET A 354 -6.59 9.78 -7.84
CA MET A 354 -6.09 9.11 -9.04
C MET A 354 -5.97 7.61 -8.76
N ILE A 355 -6.29 6.78 -9.75
CA ILE A 355 -6.11 5.33 -9.67
C ILE A 355 -5.05 4.89 -10.67
N GLU A 356 -4.10 4.11 -10.19
CA GLU A 356 -3.08 3.45 -11.00
C GLU A 356 -3.24 1.95 -10.86
N ALA A 357 -3.11 1.22 -11.96
CA ALA A 357 -3.19 -0.23 -11.98
C ALA A 357 -2.00 -0.81 -12.73
N ALA A 358 -1.40 -1.85 -12.19
CA ALA A 358 -0.36 -2.62 -12.87
C ALA A 358 -0.63 -4.12 -12.71
N LEU A 359 -0.16 -4.92 -13.67
CA LEU A 359 -0.27 -6.37 -13.58
C LEU A 359 1.00 -7.06 -14.08
N ALA A 360 1.25 -8.25 -13.53
CA ALA A 360 2.33 -9.16 -13.92
C ALA A 360 1.74 -10.56 -14.14
N TYR A 361 1.94 -11.14 -15.32
CA TYR A 361 1.33 -12.41 -15.73
C TYR A 361 2.36 -13.46 -16.12
N GLY A 362 2.14 -14.70 -15.69
CA GLY A 362 2.99 -15.85 -15.98
C GLY A 362 4.20 -15.96 -15.06
N GLY A 363 5.24 -16.67 -15.54
CA GLY A 363 6.46 -16.93 -14.79
C GLY A 363 6.26 -17.93 -13.64
N GLU A 364 6.84 -17.64 -12.48
CA GLU A 364 6.82 -18.54 -11.31
C GLU A 364 5.51 -18.51 -10.50
N GLN A 365 4.47 -17.84 -11.03
CA GLN A 365 3.20 -17.65 -10.34
C GLN A 365 2.28 -18.87 -10.47
N ASP A 366 1.55 -19.18 -9.38
CA ASP A 366 0.60 -20.31 -9.34
C ASP A 366 -0.57 -20.09 -10.33
N GLY A 367 -0.73 -21.00 -11.30
CA GLY A 367 -1.81 -20.94 -12.29
C GLY A 367 -3.19 -21.35 -11.79
N ASP A 368 -3.25 -22.23 -10.79
CA ASP A 368 -4.49 -22.86 -10.32
C ASP A 368 -5.14 -22.13 -9.13
N LYS A 369 -4.49 -21.07 -8.62
CA LYS A 369 -4.96 -20.31 -7.46
C LYS A 369 -5.57 -18.98 -7.84
N SER A 370 -6.32 -18.40 -6.90
CA SER A 370 -6.81 -17.03 -6.99
C SER A 370 -5.65 -16.07 -7.22
N ILE A 371 -5.84 -15.09 -8.09
CA ILE A 371 -4.83 -14.07 -8.38
C ILE A 371 -4.36 -13.37 -7.10
N ARG A 372 -3.11 -12.93 -7.08
CA ARG A 372 -2.59 -12.10 -5.99
C ARG A 372 -3.03 -10.65 -6.23
N ILE A 373 -3.64 -10.03 -5.22
CA ILE A 373 -4.07 -8.62 -5.29
C ILE A 373 -3.26 -7.83 -4.27
N MET A 374 -2.50 -6.86 -4.76
CA MET A 374 -1.74 -5.90 -3.97
C MET A 374 -2.47 -4.56 -4.01
N ARG A 375 -2.80 -4.03 -2.83
CA ARG A 375 -3.66 -2.87 -2.67
C ARG A 375 -2.86 -1.78 -1.98
N PHE A 376 -2.89 -0.58 -2.55
CA PHE A 376 -2.12 0.55 -2.05
C PHE A 376 -2.98 1.80 -1.95
N ALA A 377 -2.74 2.59 -0.91
CA ALA A 377 -3.30 3.92 -0.78
C ALA A 377 -2.20 4.89 -0.36
N ASN A 378 -2.03 6.00 -1.10
CA ASN A 378 -0.99 6.99 -0.88
C ASN A 378 0.40 6.36 -0.64
N ARG A 379 0.79 5.38 -1.47
CA ARG A 379 2.05 4.61 -1.37
C ARG A 379 2.23 3.80 -0.07
N VAL A 380 1.14 3.52 0.64
CA VAL A 380 1.11 2.63 1.81
C VAL A 380 0.43 1.31 1.42
N PRO A 381 1.05 0.14 1.67
CA PRO A 381 0.43 -1.16 1.49
C PRO A 381 -0.77 -1.42 2.42
N LEU A 382 -1.83 -2.03 1.87
CA LEU A 382 -3.02 -2.46 2.60
C LEU A 382 -3.06 -3.99 2.66
N LEU A 383 -2.54 -4.58 3.75
CA LEU A 383 -2.40 -6.03 3.88
C LEU A 383 -3.64 -6.73 4.44
N TYR A 384 -4.36 -6.11 5.38
CA TYR A 384 -5.51 -6.75 6.04
C TYR A 384 -6.86 -6.35 5.43
N GLN A 385 -7.91 -7.06 5.83
CA GLN A 385 -9.30 -6.77 5.44
C GLN A 385 -9.55 -6.72 3.91
N GLN A 386 -8.90 -7.62 3.17
CA GLN A 386 -9.04 -7.70 1.72
C GLN A 386 -10.51 -7.85 1.27
N SER A 387 -11.32 -8.61 2.00
CA SER A 387 -12.74 -8.85 1.69
C SER A 387 -13.61 -7.60 1.81
N ALA A 388 -13.29 -6.69 2.74
CA ALA A 388 -14.03 -5.45 2.99
C ALA A 388 -13.56 -4.28 2.11
N CYS A 389 -12.54 -4.48 1.28
CA CYS A 389 -11.94 -3.41 0.49
C CYS A 389 -12.69 -3.16 -0.82
N GLY A 390 -12.94 -1.88 -1.12
CA GLY A 390 -13.49 -1.42 -2.38
C GLY A 390 -12.69 -1.88 -3.61
N ILE A 391 -11.35 -1.93 -3.54
CA ILE A 391 -10.50 -2.42 -4.64
C ILE A 391 -10.84 -3.89 -4.94
N THR A 392 -10.81 -4.76 -3.93
CA THR A 392 -11.13 -6.18 -4.11
C THR A 392 -12.53 -6.37 -4.67
N ASN A 393 -13.50 -5.58 -4.20
CA ASN A 393 -14.86 -5.61 -4.72
C ASN A 393 -14.92 -5.23 -6.21
N ALA A 394 -14.16 -4.21 -6.63
CA ALA A 394 -14.05 -3.82 -8.04
C ALA A 394 -13.39 -4.92 -8.89
N VAL A 395 -12.37 -5.60 -8.36
CA VAL A 395 -11.71 -6.75 -9.01
C VAL A 395 -12.70 -7.90 -9.22
N GLN A 396 -13.48 -8.26 -8.19
CA GLN A 396 -14.51 -9.31 -8.26
C GLN A 396 -15.62 -8.99 -9.28
N LYS A 397 -16.03 -7.72 -9.37
CA LYS A 397 -17.07 -7.24 -10.31
C LYS A 397 -16.58 -7.10 -11.75
N THR A 398 -15.28 -7.23 -11.99
CA THR A 398 -14.70 -7.17 -13.34
C THR A 398 -14.81 -8.55 -14.00
N ILE A 399 -15.12 -8.57 -15.31
CA ILE A 399 -15.35 -9.81 -16.07
C ILE A 399 -14.03 -10.28 -16.68
N TRP A 400 -13.24 -11.03 -15.93
CA TRP A 400 -11.88 -11.43 -16.33
C TRP A 400 -11.83 -12.50 -17.41
N ARG A 401 -12.94 -13.23 -17.61
CA ARG A 401 -13.07 -14.21 -18.71
C ARG A 401 -12.83 -13.57 -20.09
N GLN A 402 -13.21 -12.31 -20.27
CA GLN A 402 -12.96 -11.56 -21.50
C GLN A 402 -11.47 -11.28 -21.74
N TYR A 403 -10.67 -11.32 -20.67
CA TYR A 403 -9.23 -11.10 -20.71
C TYR A 403 -8.44 -12.40 -20.70
N GLY A 404 -9.09 -13.57 -20.73
CA GLY A 404 -8.43 -14.87 -20.86
C GLY A 404 -8.16 -15.61 -19.54
N LEU A 405 -8.63 -15.10 -18.40
CA LEU A 405 -8.53 -15.77 -17.10
C LEU A 405 -9.80 -16.56 -16.76
N GLN A 406 -9.66 -17.56 -15.89
CA GLN A 406 -10.79 -18.28 -15.34
C GLN A 406 -11.39 -17.49 -14.16
N GLN A 407 -12.71 -17.52 -14.01
CA GLN A 407 -13.40 -16.82 -12.92
C GLN A 407 -14.75 -17.49 -12.69
N SER A 408 -15.11 -17.79 -11.45
CA SER A 408 -16.50 -18.19 -11.09
C SER A 408 -17.36 -16.94 -10.83
N ARG A 409 -18.67 -17.09 -10.66
CA ARG A 409 -19.57 -15.92 -10.54
C ARG A 409 -19.23 -15.12 -9.28
N ASN A 410 -18.96 -13.81 -9.43
CA ASN A 410 -18.62 -12.87 -8.35
C ASN A 410 -17.39 -13.27 -7.49
N SER A 411 -16.50 -14.11 -8.00
CA SER A 411 -15.27 -14.48 -7.31
C SER A 411 -14.06 -13.73 -7.85
N ILE A 412 -12.96 -13.80 -7.11
CA ILE A 412 -11.64 -13.39 -7.57
C ILE A 412 -11.23 -14.34 -8.71
N PRO A 413 -10.69 -13.84 -9.84
CA PRO A 413 -10.25 -14.71 -10.92
C PRO A 413 -9.12 -15.64 -10.47
N VAL A 414 -8.92 -16.71 -11.24
CA VAL A 414 -7.91 -17.74 -11.05
C VAL A 414 -6.95 -17.68 -12.23
N GLY A 415 -5.65 -17.72 -11.93
CA GLY A 415 -4.59 -17.66 -12.94
C GLY A 415 -3.27 -17.12 -12.37
N PRO A 416 -2.16 -17.27 -13.13
CA PRO A 416 -0.83 -16.83 -12.73
C PRO A 416 -0.71 -15.30 -12.93
N LEU A 417 -1.46 -14.54 -12.14
CA LEU A 417 -1.54 -13.08 -12.24
C LEU A 417 -1.35 -12.45 -10.86
N THR A 418 -0.52 -11.41 -10.81
CA THR A 418 -0.54 -10.43 -9.73
C THR A 418 -1.07 -9.11 -10.25
N LEU A 419 -2.04 -8.55 -9.52
CA LEU A 419 -2.67 -7.28 -9.82
C LEU A 419 -2.35 -6.28 -8.71
N VAL A 420 -1.78 -5.14 -9.10
CA VAL A 420 -1.50 -3.99 -8.26
C VAL A 420 -2.54 -2.92 -8.55
N VAL A 421 -3.15 -2.37 -7.50
CA VAL A 421 -4.01 -1.18 -7.61
C VAL A 421 -3.59 -0.17 -6.54
N HIS A 422 -3.26 1.03 -6.98
CA HIS A 422 -2.87 2.16 -6.14
C HIS A 422 -3.89 3.29 -6.25
N MET A 423 -4.28 3.85 -5.11
CA MET A 423 -5.08 5.07 -5.02
C MET A 423 -4.26 6.20 -4.40
N SER A 424 -4.08 7.29 -5.15
CA SER A 424 -3.56 8.56 -4.64
C SER A 424 -4.71 9.51 -4.32
N SER A 425 -4.75 10.10 -3.14
CA SER A 425 -5.76 11.09 -2.75
C SER A 425 -5.28 11.98 -1.60
N VAL A 426 -5.79 13.22 -1.54
CA VAL A 426 -5.59 14.12 -0.37
C VAL A 426 -6.25 13.57 0.89
N TRP A 427 -7.37 12.88 0.70
CA TRP A 427 -8.07 12.17 1.76
C TRP A 427 -8.40 10.77 1.25
N VAL A 428 -7.95 9.71 1.90
CA VAL A 428 -8.29 8.35 1.52
C VAL A 428 -9.50 7.90 2.35
N PRO A 429 -10.57 7.37 1.72
CA PRO A 429 -11.76 6.98 2.45
C PRO A 429 -11.58 5.56 3.00
N PHE A 430 -11.07 5.45 4.22
CA PHE A 430 -10.93 4.16 4.90
C PHE A 430 -12.26 3.70 5.51
N THR A 431 -12.44 2.38 5.65
CA THR A 431 -13.61 1.79 6.34
C THR A 431 -13.50 1.84 7.86
N SER A 432 -12.27 1.97 8.38
CA SER A 432 -11.95 2.02 9.80
C SER A 432 -10.67 2.82 10.03
N GLU A 433 -10.45 3.22 11.29
CA GLU A 433 -9.28 4.04 11.67
C GLU A 433 -7.96 3.30 11.60
N SER A 434 -7.99 1.97 11.51
CA SER A 434 -6.79 1.16 11.25
C SER A 434 -6.26 1.28 9.80
N LYS A 435 -7.00 1.94 8.89
CA LYS A 435 -6.59 2.20 7.50
C LYS A 435 -6.20 0.97 6.69
N GLU A 436 -7.01 -0.09 6.74
CA GLU A 436 -6.70 -1.38 6.07
C GLU A 436 -7.53 -1.63 4.80
N ALA A 437 -8.65 -0.95 4.63
CA ALA A 437 -9.56 -1.13 3.51
C ALA A 437 -10.19 0.19 3.06
N LEU A 438 -10.37 0.32 1.74
CA LEU A 438 -11.07 1.45 1.14
C LEU A 438 -12.57 1.24 1.18
N ALA A 439 -13.32 2.30 1.47
CA ALA A 439 -14.77 2.30 1.45
C ALA A 439 -15.35 2.22 0.03
N HIS A 440 -16.61 1.82 -0.06
CA HIS A 440 -17.32 1.53 -1.32
C HIS A 440 -17.99 2.75 -1.95
N TYR A 441 -17.21 3.77 -2.32
CA TYR A 441 -17.75 4.90 -3.10
C TYR A 441 -17.89 4.55 -4.58
N THR A 442 -19.02 4.93 -5.19
CA THR A 442 -19.35 4.55 -6.57
C THR A 442 -18.35 5.09 -7.60
N GLU A 443 -17.87 6.30 -7.38
CA GLU A 443 -16.91 7.03 -8.20
C GLU A 443 -15.55 6.33 -8.19
N ILE A 444 -15.10 5.91 -6.99
CA ILE A 444 -13.84 5.17 -6.81
C ILE A 444 -13.94 3.79 -7.46
N LEU A 445 -15.01 3.04 -7.18
CA LEU A 445 -15.20 1.69 -7.75
C LEU A 445 -15.26 1.73 -9.28
N LYS A 446 -15.89 2.76 -9.87
CA LYS A 446 -15.94 2.95 -11.31
C LYS A 446 -14.55 3.18 -11.89
N GLU A 447 -13.76 4.09 -11.33
CA GLU A 447 -12.41 4.35 -11.85
C GLU A 447 -11.45 3.18 -11.63
N VAL A 448 -11.54 2.47 -10.51
CA VAL A 448 -10.77 1.23 -10.30
C VAL A 448 -11.10 0.19 -11.36
N LYS A 449 -12.39 -0.02 -11.66
CA LYS A 449 -12.81 -0.93 -12.72
C LYS A 449 -12.26 -0.52 -14.09
N LEU A 450 -12.30 0.78 -14.42
CA LEU A 450 -11.77 1.29 -15.69
C LEU A 450 -10.25 1.10 -15.81
N ALA A 451 -9.49 1.40 -14.74
CA ALA A 451 -8.05 1.20 -14.69
C ALA A 451 -7.68 -0.28 -14.91
N ILE A 452 -8.34 -1.18 -14.17
CA ILE A 452 -8.14 -2.63 -14.30
C ILE A 452 -8.52 -3.12 -15.70
N SER A 453 -9.63 -2.64 -16.26
CA SER A 453 -10.08 -3.03 -17.60
C SER A 453 -9.09 -2.63 -18.70
N GLU A 454 -8.40 -1.50 -18.56
CA GLU A 454 -7.36 -1.06 -19.52
C GLU A 454 -6.17 -2.01 -19.50
N CYS A 455 -5.66 -2.38 -18.32
CA CYS A 455 -4.62 -3.40 -18.19
C CYS A 455 -5.12 -4.79 -18.66
N GLY A 456 -6.36 -5.14 -18.33
CA GLY A 456 -7.00 -6.40 -18.75
C GLY A 456 -7.09 -6.56 -20.28
N ARG A 457 -7.33 -5.48 -21.03
CA ARG A 457 -7.29 -5.53 -22.50
C ARG A 457 -5.89 -5.85 -23.03
N LYS A 458 -4.85 -5.22 -22.47
CA LYS A 458 -3.44 -5.50 -22.81
C LYS A 458 -3.08 -6.96 -22.50
N LEU A 459 -3.44 -7.43 -21.31
CA LEU A 459 -3.29 -8.83 -20.91
C LEU A 459 -4.00 -9.80 -21.87
N GLY A 460 -5.24 -9.51 -22.24
CA GLY A 460 -6.01 -10.35 -23.16
C GLY A 460 -5.38 -10.47 -24.54
N MET A 461 -4.72 -9.42 -25.04
CA MET A 461 -3.95 -9.48 -26.29
C MET A 461 -2.74 -10.42 -26.14
N PHE A 462 -2.00 -10.31 -25.04
CA PHE A 462 -0.87 -11.18 -24.74
C PHE A 462 -1.27 -12.65 -24.61
N ILE A 463 -2.32 -12.96 -23.84
CA ILE A 463 -2.80 -14.35 -23.65
C ILE A 463 -3.27 -14.95 -24.98
N ARG A 464 -3.95 -14.17 -25.83
CA ARG A 464 -4.34 -14.65 -27.17
C ARG A 464 -3.12 -14.94 -28.04
N LYS A 465 -2.11 -14.07 -28.01
CA LYS A 465 -0.83 -14.29 -28.71
C LYS A 465 -0.16 -15.58 -28.22
N LYS A 466 -0.05 -15.77 -26.90
CA LYS A 466 0.52 -16.97 -26.26
C LYS A 466 -0.22 -18.25 -26.66
N LYS A 467 -1.56 -18.25 -26.64
CA LYS A 467 -2.37 -19.39 -27.07
C LYS A 467 -2.18 -19.72 -28.55
N ARG A 468 -2.04 -18.70 -29.41
CA ARG A 468 -1.76 -18.89 -30.84
C ARG A 468 -0.41 -19.58 -31.05
N ILE A 469 0.62 -19.08 -30.38
CA ILE A 469 1.98 -19.67 -30.41
C ILE A 469 1.96 -21.11 -29.91
N GLN A 470 1.31 -21.39 -28.78
CA GLN A 470 1.20 -22.76 -28.25
C GLN A 470 0.47 -23.71 -29.20
N ALA A 471 -0.64 -23.27 -29.80
CA ALA A 471 -1.38 -24.07 -30.76
C ALA A 471 -0.58 -24.35 -32.04
N GLU A 472 0.25 -23.40 -32.46
CA GLU A 472 1.16 -23.56 -33.58
C GLU A 472 2.31 -24.52 -33.28
N GLY A 473 2.93 -24.40 -32.10
CA GLY A 473 3.96 -25.33 -31.63
C GLY A 473 3.43 -26.77 -31.47
N GLN A 474 2.22 -26.95 -30.93
CA GLN A 474 1.58 -28.26 -30.86
C GLN A 474 1.36 -28.85 -32.25
N LYS A 475 0.83 -28.07 -33.20
CA LYS A 475 0.64 -28.52 -34.59
C LYS A 475 1.95 -28.89 -35.25
N ARG A 476 2.99 -28.07 -35.07
CA ARG A 476 4.33 -28.35 -35.60
C ARG A 476 4.89 -29.65 -35.02
N SER A 477 4.83 -29.83 -33.70
CA SER A 477 5.26 -31.06 -33.03
C SER A 477 4.46 -32.29 -33.48
N TYR A 478 3.16 -32.16 -33.74
CA TYR A 478 2.37 -33.25 -34.32
C TYR A 478 2.87 -33.58 -35.73
N ILE A 479 3.07 -32.59 -36.60
CA ILE A 479 3.55 -32.81 -37.97
C ILE A 479 4.95 -33.45 -37.97
N GLU A 480 5.88 -32.94 -37.16
CA GLU A 480 7.23 -33.50 -37.00
C GLU A 480 7.20 -34.98 -36.57
N LYS A 481 6.24 -35.39 -35.72
CA LYS A 481 6.05 -36.81 -35.37
C LYS A 481 5.53 -37.66 -36.53
N TYR A 482 4.76 -37.08 -37.46
CA TYR A 482 4.21 -37.80 -38.60
C TYR A 482 5.13 -37.80 -39.83
N ILE A 483 6.06 -36.86 -39.94
CA ILE A 483 7.00 -36.75 -41.08
C ILE A 483 7.72 -38.09 -41.35
N PRO A 484 8.31 -38.77 -40.34
CA PRO A 484 9.00 -40.05 -40.58
C PRO A 484 8.08 -41.15 -41.12
N HIS A 485 6.85 -41.23 -40.60
CA HIS A 485 5.86 -42.22 -41.06
C HIS A 485 5.39 -41.95 -42.49
N VAL A 486 5.24 -40.68 -42.87
CA VAL A 486 4.89 -40.28 -44.24
C VAL A 486 6.05 -40.58 -45.20
N ALA A 487 7.29 -40.31 -44.79
CA ALA A 487 8.47 -40.62 -45.57
C ALA A 487 8.62 -42.14 -45.79
N GLU A 488 8.41 -42.96 -44.76
CA GLU A 488 8.45 -44.43 -44.86
C GLU A 488 7.38 -44.96 -45.83
N ALA A 489 6.14 -44.47 -45.73
CA ALA A 489 5.06 -44.84 -46.65
C ALA A 489 5.34 -44.42 -48.11
N LEU A 490 5.95 -43.25 -48.33
CA LEU A 490 6.34 -42.79 -49.67
C LEU A 490 7.46 -43.66 -50.27
N VAL A 491 8.42 -44.08 -49.45
CA VAL A 491 9.49 -44.99 -49.88
C VAL A 491 8.92 -46.34 -50.31
N GLU A 492 7.95 -46.88 -49.55
CA GLU A 492 7.27 -48.14 -49.85
C GLU A 492 6.41 -48.06 -51.13
N LEU A 493 5.65 -46.98 -51.30
CA LEU A 493 4.75 -46.78 -52.45
C LEU A 493 5.48 -46.56 -53.78
N ILE A 494 6.61 -45.84 -53.76
CA ILE A 494 7.34 -45.42 -54.97
C ILE A 494 8.49 -46.39 -55.30
N GLY A 495 8.84 -47.30 -54.38
CA GLY A 495 9.93 -48.27 -54.57
C GLY A 495 11.32 -47.62 -54.49
N LEU A 496 11.49 -46.63 -53.62
CA LEU A 496 12.73 -45.87 -53.44
C LEU A 496 13.69 -46.55 -52.44
N THR A 497 14.96 -46.12 -52.41
CA THR A 497 15.94 -46.66 -51.46
C THR A 497 15.85 -45.97 -50.10
N LYS A 498 16.34 -46.63 -49.03
CA LYS A 498 16.37 -46.04 -47.67
C LYS A 498 17.14 -44.72 -47.57
N ILE A 499 18.06 -44.44 -48.51
CA ILE A 499 18.82 -43.18 -48.58
C ILE A 499 17.92 -42.02 -49.03
N ASP A 500 16.93 -42.30 -49.86
CA ASP A 500 15.95 -41.32 -50.34
C ASP A 500 14.92 -40.99 -49.26
N GLY A 501 14.61 -41.92 -48.35
CA GLY A 501 13.71 -41.69 -47.22
C GLY A 501 14.17 -40.55 -46.30
N LYS A 502 15.47 -40.50 -45.96
CA LYS A 502 16.02 -39.39 -45.16
C LYS A 502 15.98 -38.05 -45.89
N LYS A 503 16.24 -38.03 -47.20
CA LYS A 503 16.11 -36.81 -48.00
C LYS A 503 14.66 -36.31 -48.03
N ILE A 504 13.69 -37.21 -48.14
CA ILE A 504 12.26 -36.87 -48.09
C ILE A 504 11.88 -36.31 -46.71
N GLU A 505 12.40 -36.88 -45.62
CA GLU A 505 12.21 -36.32 -44.27
C GLU A 505 12.76 -34.89 -44.15
N ASP A 506 14.00 -34.68 -44.63
CA ASP A 506 14.65 -33.37 -44.61
C ASP A 506 13.89 -32.35 -45.49
N ASP A 507 13.46 -32.75 -46.70
CA ASP A 507 12.69 -31.90 -47.61
C ASP A 507 11.30 -31.55 -47.03
N LEU A 508 10.62 -32.51 -46.38
CA LEU A 508 9.36 -32.28 -45.67
C LEU A 508 9.56 -31.35 -44.46
N GLY A 509 10.71 -31.44 -43.79
CA GLY A 509 11.14 -30.51 -42.74
C GLY A 509 11.31 -29.08 -43.28
N VAL A 510 12.01 -28.90 -44.39
CA VAL A 510 12.20 -27.59 -45.04
C VAL A 510 10.87 -26.99 -45.50
N ILE A 511 9.97 -27.81 -46.06
CA ILE A 511 8.61 -27.37 -46.43
C ILE A 511 7.83 -26.92 -45.20
N LEU A 512 7.92 -27.65 -44.09
CA LEU A 512 7.26 -27.28 -42.84
C LEU A 512 7.71 -25.90 -42.35
N GLU A 513 9.01 -25.63 -42.40
CA GLU A 513 9.60 -24.35 -42.00
C GLU A 513 9.21 -23.21 -42.95
N HIS A 514 9.26 -23.44 -44.26
CA HIS A 514 8.87 -22.43 -45.26
C HIS A 514 7.37 -22.07 -45.19
N THR A 515 6.52 -23.03 -44.84
CA THR A 515 5.05 -22.82 -44.82
C THR A 515 4.57 -22.17 -43.52
N ARG A 516 5.28 -22.37 -42.40
CA ARG A 516 4.84 -21.94 -41.06
C ARG A 516 5.76 -20.95 -40.36
N GLY A 517 6.96 -20.69 -40.88
CA GLY A 517 7.94 -19.79 -40.29
C GLY A 517 8.62 -20.33 -39.03
N GLU A 518 9.41 -19.47 -38.37
CA GLU A 518 10.09 -19.78 -37.11
C GLU A 518 9.11 -19.73 -35.91
N LEU A 519 9.33 -20.61 -34.94
CA LEU A 519 8.56 -20.62 -33.69
C LEU A 519 8.92 -19.39 -32.84
N GLU A 520 7.97 -18.46 -32.67
CA GLU A 520 8.12 -17.40 -31.68
C GLU A 520 8.12 -18.00 -30.26
N GLU A 521 9.26 -17.99 -29.57
CA GLU A 521 9.33 -18.37 -28.15
C GLU A 521 9.05 -17.16 -27.24
N ILE A 522 8.11 -17.31 -26.31
CA ILE A 522 7.94 -16.35 -25.21
C ILE A 522 8.94 -16.72 -24.12
N LYS A 523 10.07 -16.03 -24.09
CA LYS A 523 11.05 -16.15 -23.00
C LYS A 523 10.71 -15.16 -21.89
N ILE A 524 11.00 -15.58 -20.66
CA ILE A 524 11.00 -14.69 -19.52
C ILE A 524 12.31 -13.91 -19.59
N ASP A 525 12.24 -12.64 -20.00
CA ASP A 525 13.36 -11.72 -19.99
C ASP A 525 13.07 -10.62 -18.98
N ASN A 526 13.58 -10.82 -17.76
CA ASN A 526 13.45 -9.85 -16.67
C ASN A 526 14.81 -9.61 -16.00
N PRO A 527 15.64 -8.72 -16.55
CA PRO A 527 16.93 -8.38 -15.96
C PRO A 527 16.78 -7.64 -14.62
N GLU A 528 15.60 -7.09 -14.35
CA GLU A 528 15.30 -6.37 -13.11
C GLU A 528 14.84 -7.31 -11.97
N TYR A 529 14.68 -8.62 -12.24
CA TYR A 529 14.24 -9.58 -11.23
C TYR A 529 15.29 -9.81 -10.14
N ASP A 530 14.86 -9.70 -8.89
CA ASP A 530 15.69 -10.03 -7.73
C ASP A 530 15.19 -11.33 -7.07
N ALA A 531 15.99 -12.39 -7.21
CA ALA A 531 15.67 -13.70 -6.66
C ALA A 531 15.76 -13.76 -5.13
N GLU A 532 16.57 -12.91 -4.50
CA GLU A 532 16.63 -12.80 -3.04
C GLU A 532 15.38 -12.08 -2.54
N PHE A 533 15.00 -10.98 -3.19
CA PHE A 533 13.76 -10.25 -2.95
C PHE A 533 12.53 -11.17 -3.00
N ALA A 534 12.46 -12.06 -3.99
CA ALA A 534 11.32 -12.96 -4.17
C ALA A 534 11.20 -14.08 -3.11
N LYS A 535 12.27 -14.39 -2.38
CA LYS A 535 12.32 -15.46 -1.36
C LYS A 535 11.89 -14.99 0.03
N ILE A 536 11.95 -13.69 0.31
CA ILE A 536 11.66 -13.12 1.62
C ILE A 536 10.22 -13.45 2.06
N GLY A 537 10.07 -13.92 3.31
CA GLY A 537 8.76 -14.24 3.90
C GLY A 537 8.08 -15.49 3.35
N LYS A 538 8.71 -16.24 2.43
CA LYS A 538 8.26 -17.58 2.03
C LYS A 538 8.73 -18.60 3.07
N VAL A 539 7.86 -19.51 3.45
CA VAL A 539 8.26 -20.71 4.19
C VAL A 539 8.97 -21.63 3.20
N GLU A 540 10.23 -22.00 3.46
CA GLU A 540 10.94 -22.96 2.62
C GLU A 540 10.14 -24.27 2.56
N LYS A 541 9.61 -24.60 1.37
CA LYS A 541 8.91 -25.87 1.12
C LYS A 541 9.80 -27.09 1.42
N ASN A 542 11.13 -26.92 1.40
CA ASN A 542 12.09 -27.99 1.67
C ASN A 542 12.09 -28.51 3.12
N SER A 543 11.50 -27.77 4.08
CA SER A 543 11.42 -28.23 5.47
C SER A 543 10.27 -29.22 5.70
N VAL A 544 9.18 -29.12 4.92
CA VAL A 544 8.00 -29.99 5.07
C VAL A 544 8.27 -31.36 4.46
N GLU A 545 8.89 -31.43 3.28
CA GLU A 545 9.24 -32.71 2.63
C GLU A 545 10.29 -33.51 3.43
N LYS A 546 11.30 -32.85 4.01
CA LYS A 546 12.25 -33.55 4.90
C LYS A 546 11.58 -34.11 6.17
N SER A 547 10.61 -33.37 6.73
CA SER A 547 9.90 -33.81 7.94
C SER A 547 8.91 -34.96 7.68
N GLU A 548 8.33 -35.03 6.48
CA GLU A 548 7.44 -36.13 6.07
C GLU A 548 8.24 -37.39 5.68
N VAL A 549 9.40 -37.23 5.04
CA VAL A 549 10.32 -38.34 4.75
C VAL A 549 10.87 -38.94 6.06
N GLU A 550 11.33 -38.12 7.01
CA GLU A 550 11.82 -38.61 8.31
C GLU A 550 10.72 -39.26 9.17
N LYS A 551 9.48 -38.76 9.13
CA LYS A 551 8.34 -39.42 9.81
C LYS A 551 7.97 -40.74 9.15
N SER A 552 8.08 -40.83 7.82
CA SER A 552 7.83 -42.09 7.10
C SER A 552 8.89 -43.15 7.42
N GLU A 553 10.16 -42.77 7.53
CA GLU A 553 11.27 -43.67 7.86
C GLU A 553 11.25 -44.13 9.32
N LYS A 554 10.88 -43.24 10.26
CA LYS A 554 10.66 -43.61 11.66
C LYS A 554 9.46 -44.57 11.81
N SER A 555 8.38 -44.38 11.06
CA SER A 555 7.22 -45.30 11.10
C SER A 555 7.54 -46.70 10.54
N LYS A 556 8.42 -46.79 9.54
CA LYS A 556 8.88 -48.07 8.96
C LYS A 556 9.83 -48.82 9.91
N LYS A 557 10.75 -48.13 10.58
CA LYS A 557 11.64 -48.73 11.60
C LYS A 557 10.90 -49.27 12.82
N VAL A 558 9.86 -48.56 13.29
CA VAL A 558 9.06 -49.04 14.43
C VAL A 558 8.22 -50.28 14.06
N LYS A 559 7.68 -50.35 12.84
CA LYS A 559 6.95 -51.55 12.38
C LYS A 559 7.84 -52.78 12.17
N GLN A 560 9.11 -52.61 11.79
CA GLN A 560 10.07 -53.71 11.65
C GLN A 560 10.57 -54.25 13.00
N MET A 561 10.60 -53.44 14.06
CA MET A 561 11.01 -53.89 15.39
C MET A 561 9.90 -54.61 16.18
N THR A 562 8.64 -54.50 15.78
CA THR A 562 7.50 -55.18 16.44
C THR A 562 7.13 -56.53 15.82
N LEU A 563 7.86 -57.00 14.81
CA LEU A 563 7.57 -58.23 14.06
C LEU A 563 8.80 -59.18 13.96
N GLY A 564 9.80 -58.99 14.82
CA GLY A 564 10.98 -59.85 14.94
C GLY A 564 10.97 -60.65 16.23
#